data_AF-A0A8H2WBQ5-F1
#
_entry.id   AF-A0A8H2WBQ5-F1
#
_cell.length_a   1.000
_cell.length_b   1.000
_cell.length_c   1.000
_cell.angle_alpha   90.00
_cell.angle_beta   90.00
_cell.angle_gamma   90.00
#
_symmetry.space_group_name_H-M   'P 1'
#
loop_
_entity.id
_entity.type
_entity.pdbx_description
1 polymer ?
#
loop_
_entity_poly.entity_id
_entity_poly.type
_entity_poly.pdbx_seq_one_letter_code
_entity_poly.pdbx_strand_id
1 'polypeptide(L)'
;MAEPTNKPTLHRGWIFRVSWIGACTLTLGYASKYHQRIVRWQAYDLSNKDPKRRAYSTYINSKDVGLKSSERAKQQKEWDRLIMPLSVITATSAAALAIPSPFDTPNLNWVATALYVVAFGLSLEGLLLIMYLTVFGAGSDPEMIGRLASGKGFLVGMSGPVAFVTALPTAITTYSSLFLLAGLLVMTIAADNASDIKDHIGAFQAIVLVPVSLMLACLLGTIVGCEWFAHQERHKYKYKRDEETRVDDGRVQVAEPEAMKHSEQQRAETV
;
A
#
# COMPACT_ATOMS: atom_id res chain seq x y z
N MET A 1 11.33 48.92 -1.14
CA MET A 1 11.54 47.46 -1.01
C MET A 1 10.23 46.79 -1.42
N ALA A 2 10.22 46.14 -2.58
CA ALA A 2 9.04 45.43 -3.10
C ALA A 2 9.10 43.97 -2.65
N GLU A 3 8.04 43.50 -1.99
CA GLU A 3 7.85 42.09 -1.63
C GLU A 3 7.77 41.22 -2.89
N PRO A 4 8.54 40.12 -2.98
CA PRO A 4 8.39 39.16 -4.06
C PRO A 4 7.06 38.41 -3.88
N THR A 5 6.06 38.80 -4.68
CA THR A 5 4.79 38.09 -4.78
C THR A 5 5.01 36.74 -5.46
N ASN A 6 5.13 35.70 -4.64
CA ASN A 6 5.26 34.31 -5.06
C ASN A 6 3.93 33.86 -5.72
N LYS A 7 3.79 34.06 -7.03
CA LYS A 7 2.63 33.57 -7.78
C LYS A 7 2.60 32.04 -7.70
N PRO A 8 1.53 31.42 -7.19
CA PRO A 8 1.41 29.97 -7.18
C PRO A 8 1.41 29.47 -8.64
N THR A 9 2.36 28.61 -8.95
CA THR A 9 2.60 28.08 -10.30
C THR A 9 1.39 27.27 -10.77
N LEU A 10 0.56 27.87 -11.63
CA LEU A 10 -0.63 27.29 -12.28
C LEU A 10 -0.36 25.89 -12.85
N HIS A 11 0.86 25.66 -13.34
CA HIS A 11 1.32 24.41 -13.94
C HIS A 11 1.32 23.21 -12.98
N ARG A 12 1.54 23.43 -11.68
CA ARG A 12 1.60 22.36 -10.67
C ARG A 12 0.23 21.76 -10.39
N GLY A 13 -0.83 22.58 -10.46
CA GLY A 13 -2.21 22.14 -10.24
C GLY A 13 -2.74 21.26 -11.37
N TRP A 14 -2.36 21.54 -12.62
CA TRP A 14 -2.83 20.78 -13.77
C TRP A 14 -2.22 19.38 -13.83
N ILE A 15 -0.90 19.26 -13.63
CA ILE A 15 -0.19 17.97 -13.60
C ILE A 15 -0.80 17.05 -12.54
N PHE A 16 -1.10 17.59 -11.36
CA PHE A 16 -1.73 16.81 -10.29
C PHE A 16 -3.12 16.31 -10.67
N ARG A 17 -3.95 17.15 -11.31
CA ARG A 17 -5.29 16.75 -11.76
C ARG A 17 -5.24 15.66 -12.83
N VAL A 18 -4.37 15.81 -13.83
CA VAL A 18 -4.22 14.82 -14.91
C VAL A 18 -3.70 13.50 -14.34
N SER A 19 -2.70 13.55 -13.47
CA SER A 19 -2.18 12.36 -12.77
C SER A 19 -3.25 11.69 -11.91
N TRP A 20 -4.07 12.45 -11.19
CA TRP A 20 -5.16 11.92 -10.37
C TRP A 20 -6.26 11.25 -11.20
N ILE A 21 -6.62 11.84 -12.34
CA ILE A 21 -7.58 11.24 -13.27
C ILE A 21 -7.01 9.94 -13.83
N GLY A 22 -5.75 9.95 -14.27
CA GLY A 22 -5.06 8.74 -14.73
C GLY A 22 -5.03 7.65 -13.66
N ALA A 23 -4.71 8.00 -12.42
CA ALA A 23 -4.74 7.09 -11.27
C ALA A 23 -6.15 6.53 -11.00
N CYS A 24 -7.19 7.36 -11.09
CA CYS A 24 -8.58 6.90 -10.97
C CYS A 24 -8.96 5.94 -12.09
N THR A 25 -8.60 6.23 -13.33
CA THR A 25 -8.89 5.35 -14.48
C THR A 25 -8.14 4.02 -14.35
N LEU A 26 -6.84 4.05 -14.01
CA LEU A 26 -6.01 2.87 -13.78
C LEU A 26 -6.49 2.03 -12.59
N THR A 27 -7.20 2.62 -11.63
CA THR A 27 -7.74 1.90 -10.48
C THR A 27 -9.24 1.68 -10.57
N LEU A 28 -9.86 1.85 -11.74
CA LEU A 28 -11.32 1.69 -11.92
C LEU A 28 -12.15 2.51 -10.89
N GLY A 29 -11.62 3.64 -10.43
CA GLY A 29 -12.24 4.50 -9.42
C GLY A 29 -12.07 4.02 -7.97
N TYR A 30 -11.39 2.90 -7.71
CA TYR A 30 -11.08 2.47 -6.34
C TYR A 30 -10.27 3.53 -5.59
N ALA A 31 -9.29 4.20 -6.24
CA ALA A 31 -8.53 5.28 -5.60
C ALA A 31 -9.43 6.38 -5.02
N SER A 32 -10.51 6.75 -5.70
CA SER A 32 -11.48 7.74 -5.19
C SER A 32 -12.20 7.24 -3.93
N LYS A 33 -12.63 5.96 -3.92
CA LYS A 33 -13.26 5.34 -2.74
C LYS A 33 -12.31 5.25 -1.55
N TYR A 34 -11.06 4.84 -1.78
CA TYR A 34 -10.04 4.80 -0.74
C TYR A 34 -9.68 6.20 -0.23
N HIS A 35 -9.63 7.20 -1.12
CA HIS A 35 -9.39 8.59 -0.74
C HIS A 35 -10.49 9.12 0.18
N GLN A 36 -11.77 8.91 -0.16
CA GLN A 36 -12.89 9.31 0.70
C GLN A 36 -12.85 8.62 2.06
N ARG A 37 -12.46 7.34 2.11
CA ARG A 37 -12.25 6.63 3.37
C ARG A 37 -11.14 7.34 4.16
N ILE A 38 -9.97 7.54 3.59
CA ILE A 38 -8.84 8.20 4.27
C ILE A 38 -9.24 9.58 4.83
N VAL A 39 -9.98 10.38 4.06
CA VAL A 39 -10.47 11.70 4.51
C VAL A 39 -11.45 11.58 5.69
N ARG A 40 -12.38 10.62 5.66
CA ARG A 40 -13.28 10.38 6.80
C ARG A 40 -12.49 9.94 8.03
N TRP A 41 -11.50 9.08 7.85
CA TRP A 41 -10.62 8.63 8.92
C TRP A 41 -9.84 9.80 9.56
N GLN A 42 -9.35 10.74 8.75
CA GLN A 42 -8.73 11.97 9.25
C GLN A 42 -9.70 12.81 10.11
N ALA A 43 -10.99 12.83 9.78
CA ALA A 43 -11.99 13.59 10.53
C ALA A 43 -12.35 12.97 11.90
N TYR A 44 -12.23 11.64 12.04
CA TYR A 44 -12.46 10.92 13.30
C TYR A 44 -11.27 10.91 14.25
N ASP A 45 -10.10 11.35 13.80
CA ASP A 45 -8.93 11.56 14.64
C ASP A 45 -9.14 12.79 15.53
N LEU A 46 -9.93 12.64 16.61
CA LEU A 46 -10.20 13.64 17.66
C LEU A 46 -8.92 14.20 18.32
N SER A 47 -7.77 13.58 18.05
CA SER A 47 -6.43 14.04 18.41
C SER A 47 -5.93 15.24 17.58
N ASN A 48 -6.66 15.68 16.56
CA ASN A 48 -6.20 16.70 15.60
C ASN A 48 -5.98 18.11 16.20
N LYS A 49 -6.24 18.31 17.50
CA LYS A 49 -5.86 19.54 18.23
C LYS A 49 -4.54 19.44 18.97
N ASP A 50 -4.02 18.23 19.19
CA ASP A 50 -2.80 18.02 19.98
C ASP A 50 -1.69 17.44 19.08
N PRO A 51 -0.69 18.25 18.68
CA PRO A 51 0.39 17.83 17.78
C PRO A 51 1.31 16.75 18.39
N LYS A 52 1.14 16.40 19.68
CA LYS A 52 1.97 15.42 20.40
C LYS A 52 1.33 14.05 20.59
N ARG A 53 0.06 13.87 20.25
CA ARG A 53 -0.67 12.63 20.56
C ARG A 53 -0.57 11.61 19.41
N ARG A 54 -0.14 10.40 19.76
CA ARG A 54 0.17 9.29 18.84
C ARG A 54 -1.11 8.52 18.52
N ALA A 55 -1.64 8.67 17.31
CA ALA A 55 -2.94 8.12 16.88
C ALA A 55 -3.05 6.57 16.96
N TYR A 56 -1.94 5.85 17.17
CA TYR A 56 -1.88 4.39 17.16
C TYR A 56 -1.26 3.77 18.42
N SER A 57 -0.90 4.57 19.44
CA SER A 57 -0.35 4.04 20.70
C SER A 57 -1.42 3.83 21.79
N THR A 58 -2.61 4.41 21.65
CA THR A 58 -3.70 4.16 22.58
C THR A 58 -4.35 2.82 22.28
N TYR A 59 -4.16 1.87 23.18
CA TYR A 59 -5.03 0.72 23.36
C TYR A 59 -6.46 1.26 23.41
N ILE A 60 -7.24 1.07 22.34
CA ILE A 60 -8.67 1.38 22.39
C ILE A 60 -9.24 0.43 23.42
N ASN A 61 -9.54 0.95 24.61
CA ASN A 61 -10.12 0.15 25.69
C ASN A 61 -11.55 -0.18 25.26
N SER A 62 -11.69 -1.28 24.51
CA SER A 62 -12.92 -1.72 23.85
C SER A 62 -13.99 -2.23 24.82
N LYS A 63 -13.79 -2.06 26.13
CA LYS A 63 -14.71 -2.53 27.16
C LYS A 63 -16.05 -1.78 27.16
N ASP A 64 -16.06 -0.50 26.78
CA ASP A 64 -17.30 0.30 26.82
C ASP A 64 -18.09 0.34 25.50
N VAL A 65 -17.57 -0.23 24.41
CA VAL A 65 -18.21 -0.16 23.07
C VAL A 65 -18.60 -1.53 22.50
N GLY A 66 -18.37 -2.64 23.21
CA GLY A 66 -18.76 -3.97 22.74
C GLY A 66 -18.19 -4.37 21.37
N LEU A 67 -17.08 -3.73 20.94
CA LEU A 67 -16.52 -3.91 19.60
C LEU A 67 -15.53 -5.09 19.58
N LYS A 68 -16.07 -6.20 19.09
CA LYS A 68 -15.38 -7.36 18.51
C LYS A 68 -14.25 -6.92 17.55
N SER A 69 -13.05 -7.45 17.75
CA SER A 69 -11.82 -7.36 16.92
C SER A 69 -11.14 -5.98 16.81
N SER A 70 -9.81 -5.95 17.02
CA SER A 70 -8.98 -4.75 16.84
C SER A 70 -8.99 -4.28 15.38
N GLU A 71 -8.86 -2.98 15.12
CA GLU A 71 -8.81 -2.41 13.75
C GLU A 71 -7.68 -3.06 12.90
N ARG A 72 -6.56 -3.45 13.53
CA ARG A 72 -5.48 -4.23 12.90
C ARG A 72 -5.97 -5.60 12.40
N ALA A 73 -6.82 -6.29 13.18
CA ALA A 73 -7.41 -7.55 12.76
C ALA A 73 -8.41 -7.37 11.60
N LYS A 74 -9.12 -6.24 11.54
CA LYS A 74 -9.99 -5.90 10.40
C LYS A 74 -9.18 -5.64 9.13
N GLN A 75 -8.09 -4.89 9.24
CA GLN A 75 -7.18 -4.66 8.10
C GLN A 75 -6.54 -5.96 7.62
N GLN A 76 -6.04 -6.81 8.52
CA GLN A 76 -5.51 -8.12 8.15
C GLN A 76 -6.56 -8.96 7.40
N LYS A 77 -7.81 -8.97 7.89
CA LYS A 77 -8.92 -9.66 7.23
C LYS A 77 -9.23 -9.10 5.84
N GLU A 78 -9.05 -7.80 5.60
CA GLU A 78 -9.18 -7.20 4.27
C GLU A 78 -8.04 -7.63 3.34
N TRP A 79 -6.81 -7.71 3.84
CA TRP A 79 -5.67 -8.22 3.08
C TRP A 79 -5.83 -9.71 2.74
N ASP A 80 -6.22 -10.54 3.71
CA ASP A 80 -6.47 -11.97 3.49
C ASP A 80 -7.56 -12.20 2.43
N ARG A 81 -8.59 -11.34 2.42
CA ARG A 81 -9.66 -11.35 1.40
C ARG A 81 -9.18 -11.01 -0.01
N LEU A 82 -8.06 -10.30 -0.16
CA LEU A 82 -7.47 -9.99 -1.47
C LEU A 82 -6.46 -11.07 -1.89
N ILE A 83 -5.72 -11.64 -0.94
CA ILE A 83 -4.76 -12.72 -1.20
C ILE A 83 -5.46 -13.95 -1.77
N MET A 84 -6.58 -14.37 -1.17
CA MET A 84 -7.26 -15.60 -1.59
C MET A 84 -7.71 -15.56 -3.06
N PRO A 85 -8.43 -14.54 -3.56
CA PRO A 85 -8.77 -14.43 -4.98
C PRO A 85 -7.56 -14.38 -5.90
N LEU A 86 -6.50 -13.64 -5.54
CA LEU A 86 -5.29 -13.56 -6.36
C LEU A 86 -4.59 -14.92 -6.47
N SER A 87 -4.49 -15.68 -5.38
CA SER A 87 -3.94 -17.04 -5.40
C SER A 87 -4.78 -17.98 -6.25
N VAL A 88 -6.12 -17.89 -6.18
CA VAL A 88 -7.03 -18.68 -7.02
C VAL A 88 -6.83 -18.32 -8.50
N ILE A 89 -6.83 -17.04 -8.86
CA ILE A 89 -6.60 -16.59 -10.24
C ILE A 89 -5.24 -17.05 -10.75
N THR A 90 -4.19 -16.96 -9.93
CA THR A 90 -2.84 -17.43 -10.27
C THR A 90 -2.85 -18.93 -10.56
N ALA A 91 -3.44 -19.73 -9.68
CA ALA A 91 -3.51 -21.18 -9.83
C ALA A 91 -4.37 -21.59 -11.03
N THR A 92 -5.53 -20.97 -11.23
CA THR A 92 -6.42 -21.25 -12.37
C THR A 92 -5.76 -20.88 -13.68
N SER A 93 -5.09 -19.72 -13.75
CA SER A 93 -4.37 -19.30 -14.96
C SER A 93 -3.19 -20.24 -15.25
N ALA A 94 -2.42 -20.62 -14.23
CA ALA A 94 -1.32 -21.58 -14.38
C ALA A 94 -1.83 -22.95 -14.85
N ALA A 95 -2.93 -23.45 -14.28
CA ALA A 95 -3.55 -24.70 -14.71
C ALA A 95 -4.04 -24.61 -16.16
N ALA A 96 -4.70 -23.52 -16.54
CA ALA A 96 -5.18 -23.30 -17.91
C ALA A 96 -4.03 -23.23 -18.93
N LEU A 97 -2.87 -22.71 -18.53
CA LEU A 97 -1.66 -22.66 -19.37
C LEU A 97 -0.89 -23.98 -19.41
N ALA A 98 -1.00 -24.82 -18.38
CA ALA A 98 -0.29 -26.09 -18.27
C ALA A 98 -1.01 -27.25 -18.95
N ILE A 99 -2.34 -27.19 -19.09
CA ILE A 99 -3.12 -28.22 -19.77
C ILE A 99 -2.87 -28.12 -21.28
N PRO A 100 -2.19 -29.09 -21.91
CA PRO A 100 -2.13 -29.15 -23.37
C PRO A 100 -3.56 -29.32 -23.89
N SER A 101 -3.87 -28.68 -25.02
CA SER A 101 -5.18 -28.81 -25.66
C SER A 101 -5.58 -30.28 -25.77
N PRO A 102 -6.72 -30.71 -25.19
CA PRO A 102 -7.23 -32.07 -25.41
C PRO A 102 -7.74 -32.26 -26.84
N PHE A 103 -7.83 -31.18 -27.62
CA PHE A 103 -8.12 -31.23 -29.05
C PHE A 103 -6.78 -31.39 -29.78
N ASP A 104 -6.65 -32.43 -30.61
CA ASP A 104 -5.50 -32.75 -31.49
C ASP A 104 -5.12 -31.63 -32.49
N THR A 105 -5.69 -30.45 -32.36
CA THR A 105 -5.36 -29.26 -33.14
C THR A 105 -4.55 -28.28 -32.28
N PRO A 106 -3.41 -27.76 -32.78
CA PRO A 106 -2.54 -26.84 -32.04
C PRO A 106 -3.12 -25.43 -31.84
N ASN A 107 -4.44 -25.25 -31.92
CA ASN A 107 -5.09 -23.95 -32.07
C ASN A 107 -6.07 -23.63 -30.93
N LEU A 108 -5.62 -23.78 -29.67
CA LEU A 108 -6.23 -23.02 -28.58
C LEU A 108 -5.98 -21.54 -28.91
N ASN A 109 -7.06 -20.84 -29.28
CA ASN A 109 -7.04 -19.46 -29.73
C ASN A 109 -5.99 -18.65 -28.96
N TRP A 110 -4.92 -18.24 -29.65
CA TRP A 110 -3.76 -17.56 -29.07
C TRP A 110 -4.14 -16.35 -28.20
N VAL A 111 -5.29 -15.73 -28.47
CA VAL A 111 -5.88 -14.67 -27.67
C VAL A 111 -6.23 -15.16 -26.27
N ALA A 112 -6.89 -16.32 -26.13
CA ALA A 112 -7.20 -16.88 -24.81
C ALA A 112 -5.92 -17.18 -24.01
N THR A 113 -4.90 -17.75 -24.66
CA THR A 113 -3.59 -17.98 -24.06
C THR A 113 -2.97 -16.66 -23.61
N ALA A 114 -3.00 -15.61 -24.44
CA ALA A 114 -2.51 -14.29 -24.06
C ALA A 114 -3.24 -13.74 -22.83
N LEU A 115 -4.57 -13.85 -22.79
CA LEU A 115 -5.39 -13.37 -21.68
C LEU A 115 -5.10 -14.14 -20.38
N TYR A 116 -4.88 -15.46 -20.43
CA TYR A 116 -4.46 -16.23 -19.26
C TYR A 116 -3.05 -15.89 -18.79
N VAL A 117 -2.10 -15.64 -19.72
CA VAL A 117 -0.76 -15.18 -19.35
C VAL A 117 -0.83 -13.81 -18.68
N VAL A 118 -1.66 -12.89 -19.18
CA VAL A 118 -1.88 -11.58 -18.53
C VAL A 118 -2.49 -11.76 -17.14
N ALA A 119 -3.56 -12.57 -17.02
CA ALA A 119 -4.21 -12.83 -15.74
C ALA A 119 -3.22 -13.41 -14.71
N PHE A 120 -2.36 -14.34 -15.13
CA PHE A 120 -1.29 -14.92 -14.32
C PHE A 120 -0.23 -13.90 -13.91
N GLY A 121 0.28 -13.11 -14.86
CA GLY A 121 1.30 -12.10 -14.58
C GLY A 121 0.81 -11.03 -13.62
N LEU A 122 -0.38 -10.49 -13.88
CA LEU A 122 -1.01 -9.49 -13.00
C LEU A 122 -1.30 -10.07 -11.62
N SER A 123 -1.77 -11.32 -11.52
CA SER A 123 -2.07 -11.91 -10.22
C SER A 123 -0.81 -12.13 -9.38
N LEU A 124 0.32 -12.51 -10.01
CA LEU A 124 1.62 -12.59 -9.35
C LEU A 124 2.11 -11.22 -8.86
N GLU A 125 2.01 -10.17 -9.68
CA GLU A 125 2.35 -8.81 -9.28
C GLU A 125 1.48 -8.34 -8.11
N GLY A 126 0.18 -8.67 -8.13
CA GLY A 126 -0.74 -8.39 -7.03
C GLY A 126 -0.32 -9.07 -5.73
N LEU A 127 0.06 -10.35 -5.78
CA LEU A 127 0.56 -11.09 -4.62
C LEU A 127 1.87 -10.49 -4.09
N LEU A 128 2.81 -10.15 -4.98
CA LEU A 128 4.08 -9.53 -4.60
C LEU A 128 3.83 -8.17 -3.92
N LEU A 129 2.94 -7.35 -4.47
CA LEU A 129 2.56 -6.07 -3.88
C LEU A 129 1.94 -6.24 -2.49
N ILE A 130 1.00 -7.18 -2.31
CA ILE A 130 0.40 -7.43 -0.98
C ILE A 130 1.45 -7.94 0.00
N MET A 131 2.32 -8.86 -0.42
CA MET A 131 3.40 -9.36 0.42
C MET A 131 4.34 -8.22 0.84
N TYR A 132 4.74 -7.36 -0.09
CA TYR A 132 5.56 -6.19 0.22
C TYR A 132 4.86 -5.25 1.19
N LEU A 133 3.60 -4.88 0.94
CA LEU A 133 2.86 -3.95 1.81
C LEU A 133 2.62 -4.52 3.22
N THR A 134 2.40 -5.83 3.34
CA THR A 134 2.25 -6.50 4.65
C THR A 134 3.57 -6.57 5.40
N VAL A 135 4.69 -6.88 4.75
CA VAL A 135 6.04 -6.84 5.35
C VAL A 135 6.41 -5.41 5.75
N PHE A 136 6.17 -4.44 4.86
CA PHE A 136 6.37 -3.02 5.14
C PHE A 136 5.53 -2.60 6.35
N GLY A 137 4.25 -2.96 6.38
CA GLY A 137 3.37 -2.70 7.52
C GLY A 137 3.83 -3.40 8.80
N ALA A 138 4.35 -4.61 8.74
CA ALA A 138 4.83 -5.33 9.92
C ALA A 138 6.13 -4.75 10.50
N GLY A 139 7.04 -4.30 9.64
CA GLY A 139 8.32 -3.68 10.04
C GLY A 139 8.23 -2.20 10.42
N SER A 140 7.06 -1.60 10.24
CA SER A 140 6.82 -0.18 10.51
C SER A 140 6.25 0.04 11.91
N ASP A 141 6.67 1.12 12.58
CA ASP A 141 6.04 1.57 13.82
C ASP A 141 4.55 1.83 13.57
N PRO A 142 3.61 1.35 14.43
CA PRO A 142 2.18 1.66 14.30
C PRO A 142 1.89 3.15 14.07
N GLU A 143 2.70 4.03 14.65
CA GLU A 143 2.58 5.48 14.43
C GLU A 143 2.92 5.88 12.97
N MET A 144 3.98 5.30 12.40
CA MET A 144 4.38 5.53 11.01
C MET A 144 3.31 5.02 10.03
N ILE A 145 2.78 3.81 10.26
CA ILE A 145 1.68 3.24 9.46
C ILE A 145 0.46 4.17 9.53
N GLY A 146 0.19 4.70 10.71
CA GLY A 146 -0.88 5.64 10.92
C GLY A 146 -0.76 6.97 10.20
N ARG A 147 0.45 7.53 10.20
CA ARG A 147 0.77 8.78 9.49
C ARG A 147 0.79 8.58 7.97
N LEU A 148 1.18 7.39 7.53
CA LEU A 148 1.12 6.98 6.13
C LEU A 148 -0.34 6.80 5.70
N ALA A 149 -1.14 6.05 6.46
CA ALA A 149 -2.56 5.82 6.18
C ALA A 149 -3.39 7.11 6.22
N SER A 150 -3.07 8.03 7.13
CA SER A 150 -3.70 9.35 7.19
C SER A 150 -3.13 10.35 6.18
N GLY A 151 -2.10 10.01 5.40
CA GLY A 151 -1.46 10.94 4.46
C GLY A 151 -0.81 12.17 5.09
N LYS A 152 -0.82 12.32 6.43
CA LYS A 152 -0.21 13.47 7.14
C LYS A 152 1.32 13.49 7.00
N GLY A 153 1.94 12.32 6.85
CA GLY A 153 3.37 12.22 6.52
C GLY A 153 3.65 12.35 5.02
N PHE A 154 2.77 11.81 4.19
CA PHE A 154 3.00 11.65 2.75
C PHE A 154 2.80 12.99 2.01
N LEU A 155 3.84 13.50 1.34
CA LEU A 155 3.78 14.65 0.42
C LEU A 155 2.98 15.86 0.98
N VAL A 156 3.24 16.28 2.22
CA VAL A 156 2.61 17.47 2.82
C VAL A 156 1.07 17.36 2.92
N GLY A 157 0.56 16.20 3.35
CA GLY A 157 -0.89 16.01 3.54
C GLY A 157 -1.65 15.56 2.30
N MET A 158 -0.95 15.16 1.24
CA MET A 158 -1.58 14.65 0.02
C MET A 158 -2.05 13.20 0.24
N SER A 159 -3.31 13.03 0.59
CA SER A 159 -3.96 11.71 0.75
C SER A 159 -4.22 10.98 -0.57
N GLY A 160 -4.02 11.62 -1.72
CA GLY A 160 -4.22 11.03 -3.05
C GLY A 160 -3.26 9.86 -3.34
N PRO A 161 -1.94 10.05 -3.31
CA PRO A 161 -0.98 8.97 -3.57
C PRO A 161 -1.15 7.74 -2.66
N VAL A 162 -1.47 7.94 -1.38
CA VAL A 162 -1.75 6.85 -0.44
C VAL A 162 -3.01 6.08 -0.85
N ALA A 163 -4.06 6.80 -1.26
CA ALA A 163 -5.27 6.18 -1.78
C ALA A 163 -5.02 5.36 -3.06
N PHE A 164 -4.10 5.81 -3.91
CA PHE A 164 -3.69 5.07 -5.10
C PHE A 164 -2.95 3.78 -4.73
N VAL A 165 -1.92 3.86 -3.88
CA VAL A 165 -1.15 2.70 -3.41
C VAL A 165 -2.04 1.65 -2.75
N THR A 166 -2.98 2.08 -1.91
CA THR A 166 -3.91 1.18 -1.22
C THR A 166 -4.97 0.59 -2.14
N ALA A 167 -5.32 1.27 -3.25
CA ALA A 167 -6.25 0.76 -4.25
C ALA A 167 -5.62 -0.21 -5.27
N LEU A 168 -4.30 -0.14 -5.48
CA LEU A 168 -3.59 -0.94 -6.48
C LEU A 168 -3.83 -2.46 -6.33
N PRO A 169 -3.71 -3.08 -5.15
CA PRO A 169 -3.98 -4.51 -4.99
C PRO A 169 -5.38 -4.90 -5.47
N THR A 170 -6.40 -4.12 -5.10
CA THR A 170 -7.79 -4.37 -5.52
C THR A 170 -7.97 -4.18 -7.02
N ALA A 171 -7.33 -3.16 -7.60
CA ALA A 171 -7.36 -2.94 -9.04
C ALA A 171 -6.70 -4.10 -9.80
N ILE A 172 -5.52 -4.55 -9.36
CA ILE A 172 -4.81 -5.70 -9.92
C ILE A 172 -5.68 -6.95 -9.88
N THR A 173 -6.28 -7.27 -8.72
CA THR A 173 -7.21 -8.41 -8.59
C THR A 173 -8.37 -8.30 -9.59
N THR A 174 -8.94 -7.10 -9.76
CA THR A 174 -10.07 -6.88 -10.67
C THR A 174 -9.67 -7.09 -12.12
N TYR A 175 -8.54 -6.51 -12.57
CA TYR A 175 -8.04 -6.73 -13.92
C TYR A 175 -7.69 -8.19 -14.17
N SER A 176 -6.98 -8.84 -13.23
CA SER A 176 -6.62 -10.25 -13.35
C SER A 176 -7.85 -11.13 -13.53
N SER A 177 -8.93 -10.90 -12.76
CA SER A 177 -10.22 -11.58 -12.91
C SER A 177 -10.87 -11.32 -14.27
N LEU A 178 -10.85 -10.07 -14.76
CA LEU A 178 -11.42 -9.72 -16.07
C LEU A 178 -10.67 -10.42 -17.22
N PHE A 179 -9.35 -10.46 -17.15
CA PHE A 179 -8.51 -11.17 -18.13
C PHE A 179 -8.76 -12.68 -18.09
N LEU A 180 -8.86 -13.27 -16.89
CA LEU A 180 -9.21 -14.69 -16.72
C LEU A 180 -10.59 -15.00 -17.34
N LEU A 181 -11.61 -14.20 -17.02
CA LEU A 181 -12.96 -14.37 -17.56
C LEU A 181 -13.03 -14.16 -19.07
N ALA A 182 -12.32 -13.17 -19.60
CA ALA A 182 -12.21 -12.96 -21.03
C ALA A 182 -11.52 -14.13 -21.73
N GLY A 183 -10.45 -14.69 -21.15
CA GLY A 183 -9.77 -15.88 -21.66
C GLY A 183 -10.71 -17.09 -21.72
N LEU A 184 -11.50 -17.29 -20.67
CA LEU A 184 -12.53 -18.33 -20.63
C LEU A 184 -13.58 -18.13 -21.73
N LEU A 185 -14.12 -16.91 -21.87
CA LEU A 185 -15.11 -16.59 -22.91
C LEU A 185 -14.55 -16.83 -24.31
N VAL A 186 -13.32 -16.38 -24.59
CA VAL A 186 -12.67 -16.59 -25.88
C VAL A 186 -12.50 -18.07 -26.18
N MET A 187 -12.09 -18.90 -25.20
CA MET A 187 -12.03 -20.35 -25.39
C MET A 187 -13.41 -20.95 -25.70
N THR A 188 -14.47 -20.50 -25.03
CA THR A 188 -15.83 -21.03 -25.27
C THR A 188 -16.38 -20.66 -26.65
N ILE A 189 -16.08 -19.46 -27.16
CA ILE A 189 -16.61 -18.97 -28.43
C ILE A 189 -15.77 -19.47 -29.60
N ALA A 190 -14.45 -19.56 -29.44
CA ALA A 190 -13.51 -19.88 -30.52
C ALA A 190 -13.22 -21.38 -30.66
N ALA A 191 -14.04 -22.25 -30.07
CA ALA A 191 -13.85 -23.71 -30.12
C ALA A 191 -13.75 -24.29 -31.55
N ASP A 192 -14.21 -23.55 -32.57
CA ASP A 192 -14.27 -24.00 -33.97
C ASP A 192 -13.31 -23.26 -34.92
N ASN A 193 -12.58 -22.24 -34.44
CA ASN A 193 -11.70 -21.41 -35.28
C ASN A 193 -10.23 -21.61 -34.92
N ALA A 194 -9.56 -22.40 -35.76
CA ALA A 194 -8.20 -22.83 -35.52
C ALA A 194 -7.19 -21.80 -36.10
N SER A 195 -6.61 -20.93 -35.26
CA SER A 195 -5.53 -20.01 -35.63
C SER A 195 -4.29 -20.19 -34.74
N ASP A 196 -3.11 -20.34 -35.35
CA ASP A 196 -1.84 -20.58 -34.64
C ASP A 196 -1.26 -19.25 -34.07
N ILE A 197 -0.56 -19.34 -32.93
CA ILE A 197 0.19 -18.23 -32.31
C ILE A 197 1.27 -17.70 -33.27
N LYS A 198 1.86 -18.59 -34.09
CA LYS A 198 2.98 -18.26 -34.98
C LYS A 198 2.64 -17.14 -35.98
N ASP A 199 1.39 -17.02 -36.37
CA ASP A 199 0.92 -16.00 -37.32
C ASP A 199 0.68 -14.63 -36.65
N HIS A 200 0.63 -14.59 -35.32
CA HIS A 200 0.23 -13.41 -34.54
C HIS A 200 1.18 -13.05 -33.39
N ILE A 201 2.46 -13.45 -33.48
CA ILE A 201 3.43 -13.31 -32.38
C ILE A 201 3.55 -11.87 -31.85
N GLY A 202 3.51 -10.88 -32.73
CA GLY A 202 3.59 -9.46 -32.35
C GLY A 202 2.36 -8.99 -31.59
N ALA A 203 1.16 -9.40 -32.01
CA ALA A 203 -0.09 -9.08 -31.33
C ALA A 203 -0.18 -9.78 -29.97
N PHE A 204 0.24 -11.06 -29.91
CA PHE A 204 0.35 -11.82 -28.67
C PHE A 204 1.26 -11.10 -27.67
N GLN A 205 2.48 -10.75 -28.09
CA GLN A 205 3.44 -10.04 -27.25
C GLN A 205 2.90 -8.70 -26.77
N ALA A 206 2.24 -7.92 -27.64
CA ALA A 206 1.67 -6.64 -27.25
C ALA A 206 0.55 -6.79 -26.20
N ILE A 207 -0.37 -7.75 -26.40
CA ILE A 207 -1.47 -8.01 -25.45
C ILE A 207 -0.94 -8.44 -24.09
N VAL A 208 0.14 -9.23 -24.06
CA VAL A 208 0.74 -9.71 -22.81
C VAL A 208 1.59 -8.63 -22.14
N LEU A 209 2.55 -8.06 -22.87
CA LEU A 209 3.58 -7.20 -22.29
C LEU A 209 3.03 -5.85 -21.86
N VAL A 210 2.08 -5.25 -22.59
CA VAL A 210 1.57 -3.91 -22.24
C VAL A 210 0.95 -3.86 -20.84
N PRO A 211 -0.06 -4.68 -20.48
CA PRO A 211 -0.66 -4.62 -19.16
C PRO A 211 0.30 -5.05 -18.05
N VAL A 212 1.10 -6.10 -18.27
CA VAL A 212 2.07 -6.60 -17.28
C VAL A 212 3.17 -5.56 -17.02
N SER A 213 3.80 -5.01 -18.06
CA SER A 213 4.85 -4.00 -17.87
C SER A 213 4.34 -2.70 -17.26
N LEU A 214 3.13 -2.28 -17.61
CA LEU A 214 2.48 -1.11 -17.01
C LEU A 214 2.27 -1.32 -15.51
N MET A 215 1.73 -2.47 -15.11
CA MET A 215 1.48 -2.77 -13.70
C MET A 215 2.77 -3.01 -12.91
N LEU A 216 3.77 -3.64 -13.52
CA LEU A 216 5.12 -3.74 -12.95
C LEU A 216 5.73 -2.36 -12.68
N ALA A 217 5.62 -1.41 -13.62
CA ALA A 217 6.10 -0.06 -13.42
C ALA A 217 5.35 0.65 -12.27
N CYS A 218 4.02 0.47 -12.17
CA CYS A 218 3.22 0.98 -11.05
C CYS A 218 3.64 0.36 -9.71
N LEU A 219 3.94 -0.94 -9.69
CA LEU A 219 4.41 -1.67 -8.52
C LEU A 219 5.78 -1.16 -8.07
N LEU A 220 6.75 -1.03 -8.99
CA LEU A 220 8.06 -0.48 -8.68
C LEU A 220 7.97 0.95 -8.15
N GLY A 221 7.15 1.80 -8.79
CA GLY A 221 6.90 3.15 -8.30
C GLY A 221 6.29 3.18 -6.90
N THR A 222 5.43 2.22 -6.58
CA THR A 222 4.83 2.07 -5.25
C THR A 222 5.88 1.66 -4.21
N ILE A 223 6.71 0.65 -4.50
CA ILE A 223 7.78 0.18 -3.62
C ILE A 223 8.78 1.32 -3.36
N VAL A 224 9.28 1.95 -4.42
CA VAL A 224 10.22 3.07 -4.32
C VAL A 224 9.60 4.22 -3.53
N GLY A 225 8.32 4.52 -3.75
CA GLY A 225 7.59 5.55 -3.00
C GLY A 225 7.47 5.23 -1.50
N CYS A 226 7.14 3.99 -1.15
CA CYS A 226 7.06 3.52 0.24
C CYS A 226 8.43 3.58 0.94
N GLU A 227 9.50 3.09 0.29
CA GLU A 227 10.86 3.13 0.84
C GLU A 227 11.38 4.56 1.00
N TRP A 228 11.20 5.40 -0.03
CA TRP A 228 11.58 6.80 0.01
C TRP A 228 10.90 7.52 1.18
N PHE A 229 9.62 7.25 1.39
CA PHE A 229 8.86 7.80 2.49
C PHE A 229 9.37 7.34 3.85
N ALA A 230 9.53 6.03 4.04
CA ALA A 230 10.07 5.47 5.28
C ALA A 230 11.47 6.02 5.59
N HIS A 231 12.30 6.19 4.55
CA HIS A 231 13.62 6.79 4.68
C HIS A 231 13.56 8.26 5.12
N GLN A 232 12.69 9.08 4.50
CA GLN A 232 12.51 10.47 4.92
C GLN A 232 12.05 10.61 6.37
N GLU A 233 11.14 9.74 6.81
CA GLU A 233 10.63 9.78 8.18
C GLU A 233 11.73 9.42 9.19
N ARG A 234 12.53 8.37 8.91
CA ARG A 234 13.69 8.02 9.74
C ARG A 234 14.69 9.17 9.88
N HIS A 235 14.94 9.93 8.81
CA HIS A 235 15.82 11.09 8.86
C HIS A 235 15.28 12.21 9.75
N LYS A 236 13.98 12.52 9.67
CA LYS A 236 13.35 13.55 10.50
C LYS A 236 13.36 13.19 11.99
N TYR A 237 13.13 11.92 12.33
CA TYR A 237 13.17 11.47 13.73
C TYR A 237 14.58 11.49 14.32
N LYS A 238 15.61 11.12 13.56
CA LYS A 238 17.01 11.22 14.02
C LYS A 238 17.38 12.66 14.36
N TYR A 239 17.11 13.59 13.45
CA TYR A 239 17.42 15.00 13.64
C TYR A 239 16.72 15.60 14.88
N LYS A 240 15.43 15.31 15.06
CA LYS A 240 14.67 15.81 16.20
C LYS A 240 15.17 15.24 17.54
N ARG A 241 15.59 13.98 17.56
CA ARG A 241 16.17 13.36 18.75
C ARG A 241 17.52 13.98 19.10
N ASP A 242 18.34 14.28 18.11
CA ASP A 242 19.64 14.93 18.31
C ASP A 242 19.46 16.39 18.81
N GLU A 243 18.43 17.10 18.36
CA GLU A 243 18.04 18.41 18.91
C GLU A 243 17.56 18.32 20.36
N GLU A 244 16.66 17.38 20.68
CA GLU A 244 16.16 17.19 22.06
C GLU A 244 17.30 16.79 23.01
N THR A 245 18.22 15.93 22.56
CA THR A 245 19.38 15.49 23.36
C THR A 245 20.37 16.65 23.60
N ARG A 246 20.58 17.53 22.62
CA ARG A 246 21.44 18.73 22.77
C ARG A 246 20.85 19.80 23.68
N VAL A 247 19.52 19.88 23.79
CA VAL A 247 18.85 20.83 24.69
C VAL A 247 18.91 20.37 26.14
N ASP A 248 18.90 19.06 26.40
CA ASP A 248 19.02 18.51 27.76
C ASP A 248 20.47 18.56 28.30
N ASP A 249 21.49 18.42 27.45
CA ASP A 249 22.91 18.57 27.84
C ASP A 249 23.28 19.99 28.29
N GLY A 250 22.41 20.99 28.07
CA GLY A 250 22.59 22.36 28.54
C GLY A 250 22.07 22.64 29.96
N ARG A 251 21.42 21.67 30.63
CA ARG A 251 20.75 21.89 31.94
C ARG A 251 20.89 20.77 32.97
N VAL A 252 21.92 19.94 32.87
CA VAL A 252 22.26 19.03 33.97
C VAL A 252 23.46 19.58 34.77
N GLN A 253 23.21 20.60 35.61
CA GLN A 253 23.97 20.71 36.86
C GLN A 253 23.43 19.59 37.76
N VAL A 254 24.08 18.42 37.73
CA VAL A 254 23.92 17.41 38.77
C VAL A 254 24.42 18.07 40.05
N ALA A 255 23.49 18.49 40.92
CA ALA A 255 23.82 18.71 42.31
C ALA A 255 24.35 17.38 42.87
N GLU A 256 25.59 17.42 43.33
CA GLU A 256 26.29 16.34 44.03
C GLU A 256 25.35 15.76 45.11
N PRO A 257 25.09 14.43 45.11
CA PRO A 257 24.26 13.85 46.16
C PRO A 257 25.00 13.97 47.49
N GLU A 258 24.44 14.77 48.42
CA GLU A 258 24.92 14.83 49.79
C GLU A 258 24.96 13.40 50.38
N ALA A 259 26.13 13.05 50.93
CA ALA A 259 26.39 11.75 51.52
C ALA A 259 25.31 11.40 52.56
N MET A 260 24.60 10.31 52.29
CA MET A 260 23.58 9.74 53.16
C MET A 260 24.23 9.41 54.52
N LYS A 261 23.85 10.15 55.57
CA LYS A 261 24.33 9.90 56.94
C LYS A 261 23.81 8.55 57.42
N HIS A 262 24.74 7.78 57.97
CA HIS A 262 24.63 6.38 58.42
C HIS A 262 23.54 6.06 59.49
N SER A 263 22.66 7.00 59.83
CA SER A 263 21.71 6.87 60.94
C SER A 263 20.33 6.32 60.56
N GLU A 264 19.97 6.21 59.27
CA GLU A 264 18.65 5.69 58.87
C GLU A 264 18.61 4.19 58.61
N GLN A 265 19.76 3.49 58.61
CA GLN A 265 19.80 2.05 58.32
C GLN A 265 19.41 1.16 59.52
N GLN A 266 19.27 1.72 60.73
CA GLN A 266 18.89 0.94 61.92
C GLN A 266 17.39 0.84 62.19
N ARG A 267 16.53 1.51 61.42
CA ARG A 267 15.08 1.50 61.68
C ARG A 267 14.26 0.56 60.78
N ALA A 268 14.90 -0.08 59.80
CA ALA A 268 14.21 -0.94 58.83
C ALA A 268 14.30 -2.44 59.15
N GLU A 269 15.01 -2.86 60.20
CA GLU A 269 15.13 -4.27 60.59
C GLU A 269 14.20 -4.72 61.73
N THR A 270 13.29 -3.86 62.20
CA THR A 270 12.30 -4.24 63.23
C THR A 270 10.90 -3.75 62.89
N VAL A 271 10.30 -4.30 61.82
CA VAL A 271 8.84 -4.50 61.68
C VAL A 271 8.60 -5.76 60.87
#